data_AF-A0A9N8HQN6-F1
#
_entry.id   AF-A0A9N8HQN6-F1
#
_cell.length_a   1.000
_cell.length_b   1.000
_cell.length_c   1.000
_cell.angle_alpha   90.00
_cell.angle_beta   90.00
_cell.angle_gamma   90.00
#
_symmetry.space_group_name_H-M   'P 1'
#
loop_
_entity.id
_entity.type
_entity.pdbx_description
1 polymer ?
#
loop_
_entity_poly.entity_id
_entity_poly.type
_entity_poly.pdbx_seq_one_letter_code
_entity_poly.pdbx_strand_id
1 'polypeptide(L)'
;MRPMSLLYGVCSATTASGTSTSTTTTTSASTERLRRLGSTEVYVVACFSFDTKVQVWKPNFHRAEDTTMADLQVGDRILTGKDTYEPVYAFGHYAPHTEAEFLTLTTTSASDANDSVENTTTLQVTGEHLIYRQGTAHPLPASEIQVGDKLEPHGRTVHKIGSIRKKGLYAPLVPSGSFLVVQQQGDPSVGIIQVSSYAMVVVPQQHPSTGMAHLQNGMPLMSQHVAIHTFLTPYRMVCATFLLGYCHTYNEKGLPHYVDTGIQILQWADTLTLYAQISLLGVALFVFGTLMVLEHYGWILLPGLVWGLRRRRRRRRPGTTTKTKMV
;
A
#
# COMPACT_ATOMS: atom_id res chain seq x y z
N MET A 1 34.64 -5.22 71.00
CA MET A 1 33.47 -4.73 71.75
C MET A 1 33.61 -3.24 71.98
N ARG A 2 32.59 -2.46 71.55
CA ARG A 2 32.25 -1.05 71.89
C ARG A 2 33.17 0.06 71.36
N PRO A 3 32.65 1.30 71.20
CA PRO A 3 31.35 1.77 70.64
C PRO A 3 31.60 2.80 69.49
N MET A 4 30.74 3.06 68.50
CA MET A 4 29.37 3.61 68.42
C MET A 4 29.22 5.12 68.76
N SER A 5 28.68 5.85 67.76
CA SER A 5 27.74 7.01 67.83
C SER A 5 28.27 8.41 67.46
N LEU A 6 27.73 9.02 66.38
CA LEU A 6 26.72 10.13 66.32
C LEU A 6 27.41 11.53 66.45
N LEU A 7 27.08 12.65 65.80
CA LEU A 7 25.97 13.15 64.97
C LEU A 7 26.30 14.59 64.45
N TYR A 8 25.60 15.04 63.38
CA TYR A 8 25.19 16.41 62.96
C TYR A 8 26.19 17.50 62.50
N GLY A 9 25.86 18.20 61.38
CA GLY A 9 26.23 19.62 61.19
C GLY A 9 26.40 20.25 59.77
N VAL A 10 25.33 20.46 59.00
CA VAL A 10 24.94 21.72 58.28
C VAL A 10 25.81 22.40 57.16
N CYS A 11 25.16 22.56 55.98
CA CYS A 11 25.13 23.61 54.90
C CYS A 11 26.28 24.00 53.93
N SER A 12 25.90 23.91 52.63
CA SER A 12 26.08 24.84 51.48
C SER A 12 27.43 25.01 50.77
N ALA A 13 27.51 24.58 49.49
CA ALA A 13 27.49 25.46 48.30
C ALA A 13 27.73 24.68 46.98
N THR A 14 26.80 24.91 46.05
CA THR A 14 26.85 24.90 44.57
C THR A 14 28.15 24.51 43.84
N THR A 15 28.07 23.50 42.96
CA THR A 15 28.50 23.63 41.56
C THR A 15 27.87 22.53 40.69
N ALA A 16 27.27 22.97 39.58
CA ALA A 16 26.55 22.15 38.63
C ALA A 16 27.51 21.34 37.72
N SER A 17 27.14 20.10 37.43
CA SER A 17 27.60 19.38 36.24
C SER A 17 26.43 18.53 35.74
N GLY A 18 25.54 19.16 34.97
CA GLY A 18 24.50 18.47 34.22
C GLY A 18 25.10 17.86 32.96
N THR A 19 25.34 16.55 32.99
CA THR A 19 25.67 15.77 31.80
C THR A 19 24.43 15.68 30.93
N SER A 20 24.39 16.48 29.86
CA SER A 20 23.35 16.41 28.83
C SER A 20 23.65 15.22 27.94
N THR A 21 22.84 14.17 28.07
CA THR A 21 22.82 13.03 27.17
C THR A 21 22.24 13.49 25.84
N SER A 22 23.08 13.71 24.83
CA SER A 22 22.61 14.03 23.48
C SER A 22 22.03 12.78 22.83
N THR A 23 20.70 12.67 22.83
CA THR A 23 19.97 11.73 21.98
C THR A 23 20.24 12.11 20.53
N THR A 24 21.11 11.35 19.86
CA THR A 24 21.40 11.54 18.43
C THR A 24 20.24 10.92 17.66
N THR A 25 19.28 11.75 17.27
CA THR A 25 18.21 11.36 16.36
C THR A 25 18.83 11.14 15.00
N THR A 26 19.00 9.88 14.61
CA THR A 26 19.48 9.48 13.28
C THR A 26 18.38 9.77 12.25
N THR A 27 18.22 11.03 11.88
CA THR A 27 17.43 11.39 10.70
C THR A 27 18.11 10.76 9.49
N SER A 28 17.36 9.95 8.76
CA SER A 28 17.82 9.20 7.60
C SER A 28 18.55 10.10 6.59
N ALA A 29 19.82 9.80 6.31
CA ALA A 29 20.64 10.49 5.32
C ALA A 29 20.07 10.41 3.89
N SER A 30 19.08 9.56 3.63
CA SER A 30 18.38 9.49 2.33
C SER A 30 17.53 10.73 2.06
N THR A 31 16.85 11.27 3.08
CA THR A 31 15.91 12.38 2.93
C THR A 31 16.64 13.71 2.67
N GLU A 32 17.81 13.90 3.28
CA GLU A 32 18.59 15.13 3.16
C GLU A 32 19.38 15.20 1.83
N ARG A 33 19.68 14.03 1.24
CA ARG A 33 20.35 13.95 -0.08
C ARG A 33 19.38 14.24 -1.23
N LEU A 34 18.11 13.86 -1.11
CA LEU A 34 17.05 14.22 -2.07
C LEU A 34 16.82 15.73 -2.15
N ARG A 35 17.06 16.46 -1.05
CA ARG A 35 16.90 17.92 -0.99
C ARG A 35 17.99 18.72 -1.72
N ARG A 36 19.16 18.12 -1.98
CA ARG A 36 20.31 18.79 -2.64
C ARG A 36 20.34 18.63 -4.17
N LEU A 37 19.52 17.74 -4.73
CA LEU A 37 19.30 17.68 -6.18
C LEU A 37 18.16 18.67 -6.48
N GLY A 38 18.49 19.81 -7.07
CA GLY A 38 17.53 20.88 -7.45
C GLY A 38 16.50 20.49 -8.51
N SER A 39 16.03 19.25 -8.51
CA SER A 39 14.83 18.83 -9.21
C SER A 39 13.63 19.26 -8.36
N THR A 40 13.01 20.36 -8.75
CA THR A 40 11.70 20.81 -8.24
C THR A 40 10.55 19.84 -8.56
N GLU A 41 10.82 18.72 -9.22
CA GLU A 41 9.84 17.66 -9.46
C GLU A 41 10.18 16.42 -8.65
N VAL A 42 9.73 16.40 -7.39
CA VAL A 42 9.71 15.16 -6.60
C VAL A 42 8.28 14.63 -6.63
N TYR A 43 7.98 13.91 -7.71
CA TYR A 43 6.79 13.09 -7.84
C TYR A 43 7.15 11.68 -7.39
N VAL A 44 7.05 11.39 -6.09
CA VAL A 44 7.34 10.03 -5.63
C VAL A 44 6.10 9.18 -5.73
N VAL A 45 6.16 8.19 -6.61
CA VAL A 45 5.09 7.22 -6.81
C VAL A 45 5.62 5.88 -6.35
N ALA A 46 4.98 5.34 -5.31
CA ALA A 46 5.50 4.16 -4.68
C ALA A 46 5.34 2.91 -5.54
N CYS A 47 6.37 2.08 -5.58
CA CYS A 47 6.47 0.98 -6.55
C CYS A 47 7.21 -0.21 -5.97
N PHE A 48 6.99 -1.35 -6.60
CA PHE A 48 7.75 -2.57 -6.45
C PHE A 48 8.82 -2.68 -7.52
N SER A 49 9.91 -3.36 -7.18
CA SER A 49 10.94 -3.73 -8.13
C SER A 49 10.45 -4.83 -9.08
N PHE A 50 11.09 -4.94 -10.24
CA PHE A 50 10.69 -5.90 -11.29
C PHE A 50 10.68 -7.37 -10.83
N ASP A 51 11.56 -7.73 -9.89
CA ASP A 51 11.75 -9.09 -9.35
C ASP A 51 10.83 -9.42 -8.18
N THR A 52 10.05 -8.45 -7.69
CA THR A 52 9.06 -8.72 -6.65
C THR A 52 7.99 -9.68 -7.18
N LYS A 53 7.52 -10.62 -6.38
CA LYS A 53 6.55 -11.63 -6.83
C LYS A 53 5.20 -11.53 -6.11
N VAL A 54 4.16 -11.95 -6.82
CA VAL A 54 2.80 -12.13 -6.33
C VAL A 54 2.30 -13.49 -6.76
N GLN A 55 1.34 -14.06 -6.03
CA GLN A 55 0.65 -15.28 -6.45
C GLN A 55 -0.49 -14.92 -7.38
N VAL A 56 -0.42 -15.41 -8.62
CA VAL A 56 -1.46 -15.27 -9.64
C VAL A 56 -2.26 -16.56 -9.75
N TRP A 57 -3.58 -16.48 -9.65
CA TRP A 57 -4.47 -17.61 -9.88
C TRP A 57 -4.56 -17.97 -11.36
N LYS A 58 -4.19 -19.20 -11.72
CA LYS A 58 -4.29 -19.72 -13.08
C LYS A 58 -5.51 -20.65 -13.19
N PRO A 59 -6.64 -20.17 -13.77
CA PRO A 59 -7.89 -20.93 -13.78
C PRO A 59 -7.79 -22.26 -14.54
N ASN A 60 -6.97 -22.32 -15.59
CA ASN A 60 -6.80 -23.54 -16.40
C ASN A 60 -6.09 -24.66 -15.64
N PHE A 61 -5.29 -24.33 -14.63
CA PHE A 61 -4.50 -25.29 -13.85
C PHE A 61 -5.02 -25.46 -12.43
N HIS A 62 -6.05 -24.70 -12.04
CA HIS A 62 -6.60 -24.67 -10.68
C HIS A 62 -5.54 -24.51 -9.59
N ARG A 63 -4.51 -23.69 -9.86
CA ARG A 63 -3.40 -23.44 -8.95
C ARG A 63 -2.95 -21.97 -8.99
N ALA A 64 -2.31 -21.56 -7.91
CA ALA A 64 -1.57 -20.31 -7.85
C ALA A 64 -0.16 -20.49 -8.40
N GLU A 65 0.35 -19.49 -9.10
CA GLU A 65 1.72 -19.45 -9.58
C GLU A 65 2.37 -18.12 -9.20
N ASP A 66 3.62 -18.19 -8.74
CA ASP A 66 4.41 -17.01 -8.48
C ASP A 66 4.74 -16.31 -9.79
N THR A 67 4.32 -15.05 -9.91
CA THR A 67 4.54 -14.19 -11.08
C THR A 67 5.30 -12.95 -10.62
N THR A 68 6.33 -12.57 -11.37
CA THR A 68 7.09 -11.34 -11.06
C THR A 68 6.27 -10.11 -11.42
N MET A 69 6.57 -8.96 -10.81
CA MET A 69 5.93 -7.69 -11.16
C MET A 69 6.16 -7.30 -12.62
N ALA A 70 7.30 -7.71 -13.20
CA ALA A 70 7.60 -7.51 -14.61
C ALA A 70 6.67 -8.30 -15.55
N ASP A 71 6.28 -9.51 -15.12
CA ASP A 71 5.42 -10.42 -15.90
C ASP A 71 3.94 -10.26 -15.60
N LEU A 72 3.59 -9.51 -14.55
CA LEU A 72 2.22 -9.28 -14.10
C LEU A 72 1.45 -8.44 -15.13
N GLN A 73 0.24 -8.86 -15.46
CA GLN A 73 -0.62 -8.18 -16.44
C GLN A 73 -1.93 -7.72 -15.83
N VAL A 74 -2.56 -6.72 -16.45
CA VAL A 74 -3.95 -6.37 -16.12
C VAL A 74 -4.85 -7.57 -16.43
N GLY A 75 -5.75 -7.88 -15.50
CA GLY A 75 -6.65 -9.03 -15.56
C GLY A 75 -6.12 -10.25 -14.83
N ASP A 76 -4.80 -10.33 -14.55
CA ASP A 76 -4.27 -11.36 -13.66
C ASP A 76 -4.91 -11.22 -12.28
N ARG A 77 -5.35 -12.35 -11.71
CA ARG A 77 -5.99 -12.37 -10.41
C ARG A 77 -4.94 -12.68 -9.36
N ILE A 78 -4.57 -11.70 -8.53
CA ILE A 78 -3.53 -11.83 -7.52
C ILE A 78 -4.11 -12.07 -6.13
N LEU A 79 -3.35 -12.76 -5.28
CA LEU A 79 -3.74 -13.06 -3.90
C LEU A 79 -3.87 -11.77 -3.07
N THR A 80 -5.04 -11.53 -2.49
CA THR A 80 -5.33 -10.36 -1.64
C THR A 80 -5.64 -10.69 -0.18
N GLY A 81 -5.88 -11.97 0.11
CA GLY A 81 -6.17 -12.46 1.46
C GLY A 81 -6.17 -13.98 1.47
N LYS A 82 -6.75 -14.60 2.50
CA LYS A 82 -6.84 -16.07 2.59
C LYS A 82 -7.65 -16.62 1.42
N ASP A 83 -6.97 -17.30 0.49
CA ASP A 83 -7.53 -17.91 -0.72
C ASP A 83 -8.40 -16.96 -1.58
N THR A 84 -8.20 -15.65 -1.43
CA THR A 84 -8.99 -14.63 -2.11
C THR A 84 -8.13 -14.00 -3.19
N TYR A 85 -8.62 -14.01 -4.43
CA TYR A 85 -7.91 -13.50 -5.59
C TYR A 85 -8.72 -12.46 -6.34
N GLU A 86 -8.12 -11.28 -6.53
CA GLU A 86 -8.74 -10.14 -7.19
C GLU A 86 -7.97 -9.74 -8.45
N PRO A 87 -8.65 -9.28 -9.52
CA PRO A 87 -7.98 -8.86 -10.74
C PRO A 87 -7.17 -7.59 -10.52
N VAL A 88 -5.96 -7.54 -11.08
CA VAL A 88 -5.26 -6.29 -11.33
C VAL A 88 -6.05 -5.51 -12.36
N TYR A 89 -6.67 -4.39 -11.98
CA TYR A 89 -7.51 -3.62 -12.91
C TYR A 89 -6.74 -2.53 -13.66
N ALA A 90 -5.59 -2.11 -13.14
CA ALA A 90 -4.68 -1.14 -13.75
C ALA A 90 -3.32 -1.17 -13.04
N PHE A 91 -2.36 -0.43 -13.59
CA PHE A 91 -1.13 -0.07 -12.87
C PHE A 91 -1.16 1.44 -12.59
N GLY A 92 -1.01 1.85 -11.33
CA GLY A 92 -0.86 3.25 -10.93
C GLY A 92 0.47 3.87 -11.36
N HIS A 93 1.45 3.02 -11.68
CA HIS A 93 2.74 3.36 -12.27
C HIS A 93 3.28 2.13 -12.99
N TYR A 94 3.68 2.29 -14.24
CA TYR A 94 4.31 1.27 -15.07
C TYR A 94 5.46 1.89 -15.86
N ALA A 95 6.68 1.77 -15.34
CA ALA A 95 7.89 2.26 -15.98
C ALA A 95 9.02 1.21 -15.91
N PRO A 96 9.01 0.19 -16.80
CA PRO A 96 9.87 -0.99 -16.70
C PRO A 96 11.38 -0.71 -16.85
N HIS A 97 11.75 0.44 -17.44
CA HIS A 97 13.13 0.80 -17.73
C HIS A 97 13.69 1.90 -16.79
N THR A 98 12.85 2.48 -15.93
CA THR A 98 13.25 3.55 -15.02
C THR A 98 14.02 2.97 -13.84
N GLU A 99 15.18 3.55 -13.52
CA GLU A 99 15.93 3.22 -12.30
C GLU A 99 15.42 4.01 -11.11
N ALA A 100 15.25 3.33 -9.98
CA ALA A 100 14.85 3.94 -8.72
C ALA A 100 15.57 3.30 -7.53
N GLU A 101 15.53 3.99 -6.41
CA GLU A 101 16.00 3.48 -5.12
C GLU A 101 14.87 2.71 -4.42
N PHE A 102 15.17 1.49 -3.97
CA PHE A 102 14.27 0.61 -3.24
C PHE A 102 14.85 0.32 -1.86
N LEU A 103 14.02 0.44 -0.84
CA LEU A 103 14.31 -0.12 0.48
C LEU A 103 14.21 -1.64 0.40
N THR A 104 15.17 -2.32 1.03
CA THR A 104 15.18 -3.78 1.19
C THR A 104 14.85 -4.12 2.63
N LEU A 105 13.67 -4.68 2.87
CA LEU A 105 13.22 -5.10 4.21
C LEU A 105 13.41 -6.61 4.34
N THR A 106 14.46 -7.03 5.05
CA THR A 106 14.70 -8.45 5.34
C THR A 106 13.98 -8.85 6.62
N THR A 107 13.15 -9.88 6.53
CA THR A 107 12.28 -10.36 7.60
C THR A 107 12.46 -11.85 7.86
N THR A 108 12.24 -12.29 9.09
CA THR A 108 12.22 -13.72 9.48
C THR A 108 10.86 -14.10 10.04
N SER A 109 10.57 -15.40 10.06
CA SER A 109 9.39 -15.93 10.74
C SER A 109 9.53 -15.82 12.26
N ALA A 110 8.43 -15.53 12.95
CA ALA A 110 8.40 -15.45 14.42
C ALA A 110 8.72 -16.78 15.11
N SER A 111 8.56 -17.91 14.42
CA SER A 111 8.88 -19.26 14.91
C SER A 111 10.38 -19.55 14.98
N ASP A 112 11.19 -18.80 14.24
CA ASP A 112 12.59 -19.14 13.99
C ASP A 112 13.48 -17.98 14.44
N ALA A 113 13.67 -17.88 15.76
CA ALA A 113 14.60 -16.93 16.37
C ALA A 113 16.08 -17.25 16.07
N ASN A 114 16.34 -18.42 15.49
CA ASN A 114 17.64 -18.77 14.95
C ASN A 114 17.66 -18.32 13.49
N ASP A 115 18.55 -17.38 13.18
CA ASP A 115 18.75 -16.66 11.93
C ASP A 115 19.19 -17.59 10.76
N SER A 116 18.46 -18.68 10.54
CA SER A 116 18.70 -19.60 9.44
C SER A 116 18.29 -18.89 8.15
N VAL A 117 19.24 -18.82 7.23
CA VAL A 117 19.09 -18.18 5.91
C VAL A 117 17.85 -18.68 5.16
N GLU A 118 17.44 -19.93 5.42
CA GLU A 118 16.28 -20.57 4.80
C GLU A 118 14.92 -19.94 5.17
N ASN A 119 14.82 -19.19 6.27
CA ASN A 119 13.58 -18.55 6.73
C ASN A 119 13.54 -17.04 6.51
N THR A 120 14.51 -16.50 5.76
CA THR A 120 14.62 -15.07 5.49
C THR A 120 13.90 -14.68 4.21
N THR A 121 13.16 -13.57 4.28
CA THR A 121 12.37 -13.03 3.17
C THR A 121 12.71 -11.55 3.00
N THR A 122 13.03 -11.12 1.78
CA THR A 122 13.36 -9.71 1.49
C THR A 122 12.32 -9.06 0.60
N LEU A 123 11.64 -8.03 1.12
CA LEU A 123 10.74 -7.17 0.35
C LEU A 123 11.52 -5.98 -0.22
N GLN A 124 11.30 -5.66 -1.50
CA GLN A 124 11.93 -4.54 -2.19
C GLN A 124 10.86 -3.55 -2.66
N VAL A 125 10.81 -2.38 -2.03
CA VAL A 125 9.81 -1.34 -2.30
C VAL A 125 10.42 0.05 -2.15
N THR A 126 9.88 1.03 -2.86
CA THR A 126 10.23 2.45 -2.63
C THR A 126 9.84 2.89 -1.21
N GLY A 127 10.49 3.93 -0.66
CA GLY A 127 10.27 4.40 0.72
C GLY A 127 8.83 4.83 1.02
N GLU A 128 8.11 5.27 0.01
CA GLU A 128 6.76 5.83 0.09
C GLU A 128 5.69 4.75 -0.01
N HIS A 129 6.09 3.49 -0.23
CA HIS A 129 5.13 2.40 -0.39
C HIS A 129 4.48 2.05 0.94
N LEU A 130 3.15 1.91 0.98
CA LEU A 130 2.45 1.66 2.23
C LEU A 130 2.44 0.15 2.56
N ILE A 131 2.96 -0.22 3.73
CA ILE A 131 3.10 -1.59 4.23
C ILE A 131 2.28 -1.76 5.51
N TYR A 132 1.64 -2.91 5.68
CA TYR A 132 0.87 -3.22 6.88
C TYR A 132 1.80 -3.71 8.01
N ARG A 133 1.88 -2.92 9.08
CA ARG A 133 2.57 -3.27 10.32
C ARG A 133 1.56 -3.79 11.34
N GLN A 134 1.87 -4.90 11.99
CA GLN A 134 1.04 -5.49 13.03
C GLN A 134 0.79 -4.48 14.17
N GLY A 135 -0.46 -4.41 14.63
CA GLY A 135 -0.86 -3.50 15.71
C GLY A 135 -1.09 -2.05 15.28
N THR A 136 -1.02 -1.76 13.98
CA THR A 136 -1.41 -0.45 13.43
C THR A 136 -2.77 -0.55 12.74
N ALA A 137 -3.58 0.51 12.84
CA ALA A 137 -4.89 0.54 12.19
C ALA A 137 -4.80 0.74 10.67
N HIS A 138 -3.69 1.32 10.19
CA HIS A 138 -3.50 1.72 8.80
C HIS A 138 -2.05 1.44 8.37
N PRO A 139 -1.81 1.17 7.07
CA PRO A 139 -0.47 0.88 6.59
C PRO A 139 0.41 2.13 6.66
N LEU A 140 1.70 1.91 6.89
CA LEU A 140 2.72 2.95 7.03
C LEU A 140 3.65 2.95 5.82
N PRO A 141 4.21 4.10 5.42
CA PRO A 141 5.29 4.18 4.44
C PRO A 141 6.45 3.25 4.82
N ALA A 142 7.05 2.60 3.83
CA ALA A 142 8.19 1.71 4.01
C ALA A 142 9.37 2.40 4.70
N SER A 143 9.53 3.72 4.52
CA SER A 143 10.55 4.55 5.18
C SER A 143 10.33 4.72 6.68
N GLU A 144 9.14 4.44 7.20
CA GLU A 144 8.83 4.49 8.63
C GLU A 144 8.99 3.14 9.33
N ILE A 145 9.15 2.06 8.56
CA ILE A 145 9.38 0.73 9.12
C ILE A 145 10.75 0.69 9.78
N GLN A 146 10.82 0.08 10.96
CA GLN A 146 12.04 -0.04 11.76
C GLN A 146 12.43 -1.50 11.98
N VAL A 147 13.71 -1.74 12.27
CA VAL A 147 14.16 -3.06 12.75
C VAL A 147 13.44 -3.39 14.05
N GLY A 148 12.89 -4.60 14.13
CA GLY A 148 12.03 -5.06 15.23
C GLY A 148 10.53 -4.93 14.97
N ASP A 149 10.11 -4.17 13.95
CA ASP A 149 8.70 -4.11 13.55
C ASP A 149 8.22 -5.48 13.03
N LYS A 150 6.96 -5.80 13.31
CA LYS A 150 6.29 -7.02 12.84
C LYS A 150 5.34 -6.68 11.72
N LEU A 151 5.45 -7.36 10.58
CA LEU A 151 4.62 -7.11 9.39
C LEU A 151 3.43 -8.08 9.32
N GLU A 152 2.31 -7.60 8.78
CA GLU A 152 1.12 -8.43 8.52
C GLU A 152 1.30 -9.34 7.28
N PRO A 153 0.57 -10.46 7.20
CA PRO A 153 -0.40 -10.97 8.19
C PRO A 153 0.23 -11.88 9.27
N HIS A 154 1.46 -12.37 9.09
CA HIS A 154 2.04 -13.43 9.93
C HIS A 154 3.01 -12.95 11.01
N GLY A 155 3.15 -11.63 11.23
CA GLY A 155 4.00 -11.08 12.27
C GLY A 155 5.49 -11.29 12.02
N ARG A 156 5.92 -11.31 10.74
CA ARG A 156 7.34 -11.46 10.37
C ARG A 156 8.13 -10.26 10.88
N THR A 157 9.24 -10.52 11.57
CA THR A 157 10.02 -9.45 12.22
C THR A 157 11.06 -8.90 11.27
N VAL A 158 11.15 -7.57 11.14
CA VAL A 158 12.17 -6.90 10.32
C VAL A 158 13.51 -6.96 11.05
N HIS A 159 14.52 -7.57 10.44
CA HIS A 159 15.88 -7.69 11.01
C HIS A 159 16.87 -6.72 10.40
N LYS A 160 16.69 -6.40 9.13
CA LYS A 160 17.62 -5.56 8.38
C LYS A 160 16.85 -4.70 7.39
N ILE A 161 17.22 -3.44 7.35
CA ILE A 161 16.77 -2.47 6.36
C ILE A 161 18.00 -2.03 5.58
N GLY A 162 17.90 -2.12 4.26
CA GLY A 162 18.94 -1.68 3.34
C GLY A 162 18.34 -0.86 2.20
N SER A 163 19.19 -0.46 1.26
CA SER A 163 18.78 0.24 0.04
C SER A 163 19.50 -0.35 -1.16
N ILE A 164 18.80 -0.45 -2.28
CA ILE A 164 19.33 -0.93 -3.55
C ILE A 164 18.75 -0.10 -4.70
N ARG A 165 19.56 0.17 -5.73
CA ARG A 165 19.06 0.76 -6.98
C ARG A 165 18.75 -0.33 -7.97
N LYS A 166 17.53 -0.32 -8.52
CA LYS A 166 17.08 -1.28 -9.53
C LYS A 166 16.20 -0.61 -10.59
N LYS A 167 16.06 -1.29 -11.73
CA LYS A 167 15.14 -0.90 -12.79
C LYS A 167 13.73 -1.42 -12.52
N GLY A 168 12.76 -0.70 -13.06
CA GLY A 168 11.36 -1.11 -13.10
C GLY A 168 10.57 -0.57 -11.92
N LEU A 169 9.55 0.22 -12.25
CA LEU A 169 8.58 0.76 -11.31
C LEU A 169 7.20 0.18 -11.64
N TYR A 170 6.68 -0.65 -10.75
CA TYR A 170 5.38 -1.31 -10.91
C TYR A 170 4.51 -1.02 -9.69
N ALA A 171 3.29 -0.52 -9.92
CA ALA A 171 2.30 -0.29 -8.86
C ALA A 171 0.94 -0.89 -9.26
N PRO A 172 0.74 -2.20 -9.11
CA PRO A 172 -0.53 -2.84 -9.48
C PRO A 172 -1.67 -2.38 -8.56
N LEU A 173 -2.81 -2.09 -9.18
CA LEU A 173 -4.02 -1.68 -8.48
C LEU A 173 -5.03 -2.83 -8.47
N VAL A 174 -5.46 -3.23 -7.27
CA VAL A 174 -6.53 -4.22 -7.06
C VAL A 174 -7.74 -3.58 -6.36
N PRO A 175 -8.96 -4.12 -6.54
CA PRO A 175 -10.18 -3.54 -6.00
C PRO A 175 -10.15 -3.26 -4.50
N SER A 176 -9.68 -4.21 -3.70
CA SER A 176 -9.54 -4.06 -2.24
C SER A 176 -8.52 -3.01 -1.83
N GLY A 177 -7.63 -2.61 -2.73
CA GLY A 177 -6.55 -1.65 -2.46
C GLY A 177 -5.38 -2.23 -1.67
N SER A 178 -5.35 -3.54 -1.40
CA SER A 178 -4.22 -4.22 -0.76
C SER A 178 -4.05 -5.62 -1.32
N PHE A 179 -2.82 -6.13 -1.32
CA PHE A 179 -2.55 -7.49 -1.77
C PHE A 179 -1.37 -8.10 -1.05
N LEU A 180 -1.11 -9.38 -1.34
CA LEU A 180 -0.07 -10.18 -0.70
C LEU A 180 1.11 -10.36 -1.66
N VAL A 181 2.29 -9.90 -1.24
CA VAL A 181 3.55 -10.13 -1.93
C VAL A 181 4.19 -11.39 -1.37
N VAL A 182 4.71 -12.23 -2.25
CA VAL A 182 5.38 -13.49 -1.91
C VAL A 182 6.85 -13.35 -2.25
N GLN A 183 7.71 -13.65 -1.28
CA GLN A 183 9.16 -13.49 -1.45
C GLN A 183 9.88 -14.72 -0.92
N GLN A 184 9.76 -15.83 -1.64
CA GLN A 184 10.76 -16.90 -1.64
C GLN A 184 10.50 -17.89 -2.78
N GLN A 185 11.50 -18.71 -3.08
CA GLN A 185 11.38 -19.90 -3.92
C GLN A 185 11.22 -21.09 -2.97
N GLY A 186 9.99 -21.51 -2.68
CA GLY A 186 9.73 -22.49 -1.61
C GLY A 186 8.26 -22.55 -1.19
N ASP A 187 8.01 -23.00 0.05
CA ASP A 187 6.66 -23.13 0.62
C ASP A 187 5.89 -21.80 0.50
N PRO A 188 4.74 -21.78 -0.23
CA PRO A 188 3.95 -20.57 -0.45
C PRO A 188 3.42 -19.92 0.84
N SER A 189 3.50 -20.63 1.97
CA SER A 189 3.09 -20.14 3.29
C SER A 189 4.19 -19.33 4.01
N VAL A 190 5.44 -19.40 3.52
CA VAL A 190 6.63 -18.86 4.21
C VAL A 190 7.18 -17.69 3.39
N GLY A 191 6.74 -16.47 3.72
CA GLY A 191 7.26 -15.25 3.09
C GLY A 191 6.20 -14.33 2.47
N ILE A 192 4.97 -14.40 2.97
CA ILE A 192 3.89 -13.50 2.58
C ILE A 192 3.93 -12.21 3.42
N ILE A 193 3.90 -11.06 2.75
CA ILE A 193 3.77 -9.74 3.37
C ILE A 193 2.60 -8.99 2.74
N GLN A 194 1.72 -8.41 3.57
CA GLN A 194 0.62 -7.58 3.10
C GLN A 194 1.06 -6.15 2.82
N VAL A 195 0.71 -5.68 1.63
CA VAL A 195 1.06 -4.35 1.12
C VAL A 195 -0.16 -3.66 0.54
N SER A 196 -0.13 -2.34 0.54
CA SER A 196 -1.13 -1.50 -0.11
C SER A 196 -0.91 -1.46 -1.63
N SER A 197 -1.96 -1.32 -2.43
CA SER A 197 -1.83 -0.91 -3.83
C SER A 197 -1.44 0.57 -3.99
N TYR A 198 -1.46 1.34 -2.90
CA TYR A 198 -1.29 2.79 -2.90
C TYR A 198 0.02 3.24 -2.27
N ALA A 199 0.46 4.40 -2.74
CA ALA A 199 1.66 5.10 -2.31
C ALA A 199 1.33 6.24 -1.35
N MET A 200 2.29 6.62 -0.52
CA MET A 200 2.27 7.92 0.13
C MET A 200 2.50 9.02 -0.91
N VAL A 201 1.65 10.05 -0.91
CA VAL A 201 1.91 11.28 -1.66
C VAL A 201 2.79 12.18 -0.79
N VAL A 202 4.06 12.30 -1.16
CA VAL A 202 5.02 13.17 -0.47
C VAL A 202 4.82 14.61 -0.94
N VAL A 203 4.43 15.49 -0.02
CA VAL A 203 4.38 16.93 -0.25
C VAL A 203 5.60 17.55 0.46
N PRO A 204 6.52 18.24 -0.24
CA PRO A 204 7.79 18.71 0.32
C PRO A 204 7.70 19.61 1.57
N GLN A 205 6.52 20.19 1.84
CA GLN A 205 6.27 21.09 2.96
C GLN A 205 5.54 20.44 4.15
N GLN A 206 5.11 19.18 4.04
CA GLN A 206 4.37 18.53 5.12
C GLN A 206 5.29 17.87 6.16
N HIS A 207 4.80 17.83 7.40
CA HIS A 207 5.38 17.22 8.60
C HIS A 207 5.82 15.76 8.39
N PRO A 208 6.64 15.16 9.30
CA PRO A 208 7.16 13.81 9.12
C PRO A 208 6.03 12.84 8.73
N SER A 209 6.32 12.03 7.72
CA SER A 209 5.44 11.00 7.21
C SER A 209 4.89 10.19 8.38
N THR A 210 3.56 10.01 8.43
CA THR A 210 2.89 9.13 9.41
C THR A 210 1.90 8.17 8.73
N GLY A 211 1.99 7.99 7.42
CA GLY A 211 0.97 7.31 6.62
C GLY A 211 -0.41 8.00 6.62
N MET A 212 -0.54 9.17 7.26
CA MET A 212 -1.77 9.97 7.31
C MET A 212 -1.72 11.12 6.28
N ALA A 213 -2.89 11.47 5.76
CA ALA A 213 -3.11 12.71 5.04
C ALA A 213 -3.31 13.84 6.04
N HIS A 214 -2.60 14.95 5.86
CA HIS A 214 -2.65 16.11 6.74
C HIS A 214 -3.20 17.34 6.00
N LEU A 215 -3.85 18.23 6.74
CA LEU A 215 -4.08 19.61 6.30
C LEU A 215 -2.79 20.44 6.46
N GLN A 216 -2.76 21.63 5.86
CA GLN A 216 -1.63 22.57 5.98
C GLN A 216 -1.16 22.84 7.42
N ASN A 217 -2.04 22.75 8.41
CA ASN A 217 -1.70 22.96 9.82
C ASN A 217 -1.20 21.69 10.53
N GLY A 218 -0.94 20.61 9.80
CA GLY A 218 -0.45 19.34 10.35
C GLY A 218 -1.53 18.51 11.06
N MET A 219 -2.80 18.88 11.00
CA MET A 219 -3.87 18.04 11.57
C MET A 219 -4.07 16.78 10.72
N PRO A 220 -3.93 15.58 11.30
CA PRO A 220 -4.20 14.33 10.59
C PRO A 220 -5.70 14.21 10.33
N LEU A 221 -6.09 13.85 9.11
CA LEU A 221 -7.48 13.68 8.73
C LEU A 221 -7.87 12.20 8.61
N MET A 222 -7.14 11.45 7.79
CA MET A 222 -7.38 10.05 7.47
C MET A 222 -6.09 9.41 6.97
N SER A 223 -6.02 8.08 6.94
CA SER A 223 -4.88 7.42 6.33
C SER A 223 -4.81 7.68 4.82
N GLN A 224 -3.60 7.79 4.29
CA GLN A 224 -3.41 8.00 2.85
C GLN A 224 -3.95 6.84 2.02
N HIS A 225 -3.89 5.62 2.55
CA HIS A 225 -4.55 4.47 1.96
C HIS A 225 -6.05 4.72 1.77
N VAL A 226 -6.78 5.12 2.81
CA VAL A 226 -8.23 5.39 2.73
C VAL A 226 -8.54 6.56 1.80
N ALA A 227 -7.75 7.64 1.88
CA ALA A 227 -7.92 8.80 1.00
C ALA A 227 -7.79 8.40 -0.48
N ILE A 228 -6.68 7.77 -0.85
CA ILE A 228 -6.42 7.37 -2.24
C ILE A 228 -7.44 6.33 -2.71
N HIS A 229 -7.76 5.36 -1.87
CA HIS A 229 -8.80 4.36 -2.17
C HIS A 229 -10.16 5.00 -2.44
N THR A 230 -10.52 6.05 -1.69
CA THR A 230 -11.76 6.81 -1.89
C THR A 230 -11.70 7.57 -3.21
N PHE A 231 -10.63 8.31 -3.47
CA PHE A 231 -10.48 9.13 -4.68
C PHE A 231 -10.32 8.31 -5.97
N LEU A 232 -9.79 7.10 -5.89
CA LEU A 232 -9.68 6.19 -7.03
C LEU A 232 -10.94 5.37 -7.30
N THR A 233 -11.98 5.48 -6.46
CA THR A 233 -13.26 4.77 -6.64
C THR A 233 -13.85 4.89 -8.05
N PRO A 234 -13.98 6.09 -8.67
CA PRO A 234 -14.57 6.17 -10.02
C PRO A 234 -13.75 5.38 -11.04
N TYR A 235 -12.42 5.43 -10.93
CA TYR A 235 -11.52 4.69 -11.80
C TYR A 235 -11.59 3.19 -11.54
N ARG A 236 -11.69 2.75 -10.29
CA ARG A 236 -11.90 1.35 -9.96
C ARG A 236 -13.21 0.84 -10.54
N MET A 237 -14.30 1.59 -10.41
CA MET A 237 -15.58 1.25 -11.04
C MET A 237 -15.45 1.14 -12.56
N VAL A 238 -14.83 2.13 -13.21
CA VAL A 238 -14.70 2.15 -14.68
C VAL A 238 -13.75 1.06 -15.18
N CYS A 239 -12.54 0.99 -14.65
CA CYS A 239 -11.48 0.09 -15.10
C CYS A 239 -11.71 -1.38 -14.71
N ALA A 240 -12.37 -1.65 -13.57
CA ALA A 240 -12.64 -3.04 -13.17
C ALA A 240 -13.88 -3.63 -13.87
N THR A 241 -14.85 -2.79 -14.27
CA THR A 241 -16.10 -3.28 -14.90
C THR A 241 -16.14 -3.14 -16.41
N PHE A 242 -15.47 -2.13 -16.97
CA PHE A 242 -15.45 -1.88 -18.41
C PHE A 242 -14.06 -2.12 -19.00
N LEU A 243 -14.00 -2.86 -20.10
CA LEU A 243 -12.79 -3.08 -20.92
C LEU A 243 -12.40 -1.83 -21.72
N LEU A 244 -12.44 -0.65 -21.11
CA LEU A 244 -12.03 0.59 -21.75
C LEU A 244 -10.50 0.66 -21.67
N GLY A 245 -9.84 0.58 -22.83
CA GLY A 245 -8.37 0.67 -22.94
C GLY A 245 -7.75 1.96 -22.38
N TYR A 246 -8.56 2.93 -21.97
CA TYR A 246 -8.14 4.18 -21.31
C TYR A 246 -7.37 3.94 -20.01
N CYS A 247 -7.64 2.85 -19.29
CA CYS A 247 -6.97 2.55 -18.02
C CYS A 247 -5.52 2.05 -18.19
N HIS A 248 -5.05 1.89 -19.43
CA HIS A 248 -3.74 1.32 -19.78
C HIS A 248 -2.88 2.28 -20.61
N THR A 249 -3.26 3.56 -20.67
CA THR A 249 -2.45 4.61 -21.31
C THR A 249 -1.59 5.30 -20.26
N TYR A 250 -0.28 5.39 -20.52
CA TYR A 250 0.70 5.97 -19.62
C TYR A 250 1.39 7.17 -20.27
N ASN A 251 1.71 8.19 -19.48
CA ASN A 251 2.55 9.30 -19.91
C ASN A 251 4.04 8.87 -19.97
N GLU A 252 4.93 9.80 -20.34
CA GLU A 252 6.38 9.54 -20.42
C GLU A 252 7.00 9.10 -19.08
N LYS A 253 6.36 9.46 -17.96
CA LYS A 253 6.75 9.06 -16.61
C LYS A 253 6.22 7.67 -16.24
N GLY A 254 5.46 7.00 -17.10
CA GLY A 254 4.83 5.71 -16.79
C GLY A 254 3.59 5.81 -15.90
N LEU A 255 3.02 7.00 -15.72
CA LEU A 255 1.80 7.22 -14.91
C LEU A 255 0.57 7.25 -15.80
N PRO A 256 -0.54 6.61 -15.39
CA PRO A 256 -1.82 6.86 -16.03
C PRO A 256 -2.21 8.34 -15.91
N HIS A 257 -2.84 8.90 -16.95
CA HIS A 257 -3.24 10.31 -16.97
C HIS A 257 -4.08 10.72 -15.76
N TYR A 258 -4.93 9.83 -15.25
CA TYR A 258 -5.74 10.11 -14.07
C TYR A 258 -4.93 10.18 -12.78
N VAL A 259 -3.85 9.40 -12.66
CA VAL A 259 -2.94 9.45 -11.51
C VAL A 259 -2.16 10.75 -11.55
N ASP A 260 -1.58 11.08 -12.70
CA ASP A 260 -0.83 12.33 -12.91
C ASP A 260 -1.70 13.57 -12.63
N THR A 261 -2.92 13.60 -13.18
CA THR A 261 -3.89 14.67 -12.90
C THR A 261 -4.25 14.75 -11.42
N GLY A 262 -4.49 13.61 -10.77
CA GLY A 262 -4.80 13.57 -9.34
C GLY A 262 -3.67 14.15 -8.48
N ILE A 263 -2.42 13.84 -8.81
CA ILE A 263 -1.25 14.38 -8.13
C ILE A 263 -1.15 15.89 -8.34
N GLN A 264 -1.36 16.40 -9.57
CA GLN A 264 -1.35 17.84 -9.85
C GLN A 264 -2.45 18.58 -9.08
N ILE A 265 -3.65 17.98 -8.96
CA ILE A 265 -4.74 18.53 -8.16
C ILE A 265 -4.36 18.59 -6.67
N LEU A 266 -3.72 17.56 -6.12
CA LEU A 266 -3.26 17.55 -4.73
C LEU A 266 -2.21 18.65 -4.49
N GLN A 267 -1.23 18.79 -5.38
CA GLN A 267 -0.22 19.85 -5.30
C GLN A 267 -0.84 21.25 -5.39
N TRP A 268 -1.82 21.44 -6.26
CA TRP A 268 -2.57 22.69 -6.34
C TRP A 268 -3.38 22.93 -5.06
N ALA A 269 -4.06 21.91 -4.53
CA ALA A 269 -4.82 22.00 -3.30
C ALA A 269 -3.93 22.38 -2.09
N ASP A 270 -2.68 21.94 -2.08
CA ASP A 270 -1.70 22.34 -1.06
C ASP A 270 -1.34 23.83 -1.09
N THR A 271 -1.65 24.56 -2.17
CA THR A 271 -1.46 26.02 -2.25
C THR A 271 -2.67 26.82 -1.76
N LEU A 272 -3.80 26.16 -1.50
CA LEU A 272 -5.04 26.81 -1.08
C LEU A 272 -5.02 27.19 0.41
N THR A 273 -5.88 28.12 0.83
CA THR A 273 -6.07 28.42 2.26
C THR A 273 -6.73 27.24 2.98
N LEU A 274 -6.51 27.12 4.29
CA LEU A 274 -7.09 26.03 5.11
C LEU A 274 -8.61 25.86 4.89
N TYR A 275 -9.38 26.95 4.84
CA TYR A 275 -10.83 26.90 4.62
C TYR A 275 -11.20 26.39 3.23
N ALA A 276 -10.45 26.80 2.21
CA ALA A 276 -10.62 26.30 0.85
C ALA A 276 -10.24 24.80 0.76
N GLN A 277 -9.17 24.35 1.43
CA GLN A 277 -8.81 22.94 1.53
C GLN A 277 -9.92 22.11 2.18
N ILE A 278 -10.45 22.56 3.32
CA ILE A 278 -11.54 21.88 4.03
C ILE A 278 -12.80 21.80 3.15
N SER A 279 -13.14 22.89 2.47
CA SER A 279 -14.31 22.94 1.58
C SER A 279 -14.14 22.00 0.38
N LEU A 280 -12.97 22.03 -0.26
CA LEU A 280 -12.63 21.16 -1.38
C LEU A 280 -12.66 19.68 -0.96
N LEU A 281 -12.06 19.34 0.18
CA LEU A 281 -12.08 18.00 0.74
C LEU A 281 -13.51 17.56 1.06
N GLY A 282 -14.34 18.43 1.65
CA GLY A 282 -15.73 18.12 1.95
C GLY A 282 -16.54 17.78 0.70
N VAL A 283 -16.39 18.58 -0.36
CA VAL A 283 -17.02 18.31 -1.67
C VAL A 283 -16.49 17.01 -2.26
N ALA A 284 -15.18 16.79 -2.22
CA ALA A 284 -14.56 15.60 -2.78
C ALA A 284 -15.01 14.33 -2.03
N LEU A 285 -15.02 14.32 -0.70
CA LEU A 285 -15.50 13.21 0.11
C LEU A 285 -16.99 12.94 -0.11
N PHE A 286 -17.81 13.98 -0.30
CA PHE A 286 -19.21 13.81 -0.65
C PHE A 286 -19.37 13.08 -2.00
N VAL A 287 -18.69 13.55 -3.05
CA VAL A 287 -18.79 12.97 -4.40
C VAL A 287 -18.20 11.56 -4.45
N PHE A 288 -16.93 11.42 -4.09
CA PHE A 288 -16.21 10.15 -4.18
C PHE A 288 -16.66 9.13 -3.12
N GLY A 289 -17.01 9.59 -1.91
CA GLY A 289 -17.58 8.74 -0.88
C GLY A 289 -18.96 8.18 -1.27
N THR A 290 -19.81 8.98 -1.92
CA THR A 290 -21.08 8.48 -2.47
C THR A 290 -20.84 7.41 -3.53
N LEU A 291 -19.89 7.62 -4.44
CA LEU A 291 -19.51 6.61 -5.43
C LEU A 291 -18.96 5.34 -4.77
N MET A 292 -18.22 5.46 -3.67
CA MET A 292 -17.63 4.31 -2.97
C MET A 292 -18.71 3.47 -2.30
N VAL A 293 -19.71 4.13 -1.71
CA VAL A 293 -20.92 3.47 -1.20
C VAL A 293 -21.67 2.78 -2.34
N LEU A 294 -21.87 3.44 -3.47
CA LEU A 294 -22.52 2.86 -4.64
C LEU A 294 -21.74 1.67 -5.22
N GLU A 295 -20.41 1.72 -5.23
CA GLU A 295 -19.57 0.60 -5.64
C GLU A 295 -19.80 -0.60 -4.71
N HIS A 296 -19.74 -0.39 -3.40
CA HIS A 296 -19.90 -1.46 -2.41
C HIS A 296 -21.28 -2.13 -2.51
N TYR A 297 -22.36 -1.34 -2.61
CA TYR A 297 -23.73 -1.88 -2.71
C TYR A 297 -24.13 -2.32 -4.12
N GLY A 298 -23.53 -1.73 -5.16
CA GLY A 298 -23.82 -2.06 -6.56
C GLY A 298 -23.51 -3.52 -6.88
N TRP A 299 -22.41 -4.05 -6.35
CA TRP A 299 -22.04 -5.45 -6.47
C TRP A 299 -23.04 -6.40 -5.81
N ILE A 300 -23.74 -5.96 -4.76
CA ILE A 300 -24.76 -6.77 -4.06
C ILE A 300 -26.05 -6.84 -4.89
N LEU A 301 -26.45 -5.73 -5.54
CA LEU A 301 -27.74 -5.63 -6.24
C LEU A 301 -27.71 -6.25 -7.65
N LEU A 302 -26.58 -6.18 -8.37
CA LEU A 302 -26.47 -6.64 -9.76
C LEU A 302 -26.75 -8.15 -9.96
N PRO A 303 -26.21 -9.08 -9.14
CA PRO A 303 -26.51 -10.51 -9.24
C PRO A 303 -27.99 -10.81 -9.05
N GLY A 304 -28.66 -10.09 -8.13
CA GLY A 304 -30.10 -10.22 -7.89
C GLY A 304 -30.94 -9.84 -9.11
N LEU A 305 -30.57 -8.75 -9.80
CA LEU A 305 -31.21 -8.33 -11.04
C LEU A 305 -30.97 -9.32 -12.18
N VAL A 306 -29.73 -9.77 -12.38
CA VAL A 306 -29.39 -10.76 -13.43
C VAL A 306 -30.10 -12.10 -13.16
N TRP A 307 -30.13 -12.56 -11.91
CA TRP A 307 -30.84 -13.77 -11.52
C TRP A 307 -32.35 -13.62 -11.72
N GLY A 308 -32.93 -12.48 -11.32
CA GLY A 308 -34.33 -12.16 -11.56
C GLY A 308 -34.71 -12.17 -13.04
N LEU A 309 -33.87 -11.57 -13.90
CA LEU A 309 -34.04 -11.57 -15.35
C LEU A 309 -33.89 -12.97 -15.97
N ARG A 310 -32.90 -13.76 -15.53
CA ARG A 310 -32.73 -15.18 -15.95
C ARG A 310 -33.92 -16.04 -15.54
N ARG A 311 -34.46 -15.85 -14.32
CA ARG A 311 -35.64 -16.58 -13.83
C ARG A 311 -36.90 -16.23 -14.64
N ARG A 312 -37.10 -14.95 -14.98
CA ARG A 312 -38.18 -14.52 -15.87
C ARG A 312 -38.05 -15.12 -17.28
N ARG A 313 -36.84 -15.21 -17.84
CA ARG A 313 -36.60 -15.88 -19.14
C ARG A 313 -36.89 -17.39 -19.10
N ARG A 314 -36.51 -18.10 -18.03
CA ARG A 314 -36.84 -19.54 -17.88
C ARG A 314 -38.34 -19.82 -17.82
N ARG A 315 -39.13 -18.97 -17.15
CA ARG A 315 -40.60 -19.12 -17.10
C ARG A 315 -41.30 -18.89 -18.45
N ARG A 316 -40.65 -18.20 -19.39
CA ARG A 316 -41.23 -17.87 -20.71
C ARG A 316 -40.89 -18.86 -21.82
N ARG A 317 -40.12 -19.93 -21.57
CA ARG A 317 -40.00 -21.02 -22.55
C ARG A 317 -41.21 -21.95 -22.36
N PRO A 318 -42.21 -21.92 -23.26
CA PRO A 318 -43.30 -22.89 -23.23
C PRO A 318 -42.67 -24.27 -23.37
N GLY A 319 -43.09 -25.24 -22.57
CA GLY A 319 -42.56 -26.59 -22.63
C GLY A 319 -42.66 -27.12 -24.06
N THR A 320 -41.52 -27.24 -24.73
CA THR A 320 -41.39 -28.10 -25.91
C THR A 320 -41.77 -29.49 -25.45
N THR A 321 -43.02 -29.86 -25.74
CA THR A 321 -43.58 -31.17 -25.47
C THR A 321 -42.79 -32.14 -26.35
N THR A 322 -41.82 -32.82 -25.74
CA THR A 322 -41.04 -33.86 -26.40
C THR A 322 -42.02 -34.96 -26.76
N LYS A 323 -42.43 -35.05 -28.03
CA LYS A 323 -43.18 -36.19 -28.55
C LYS A 323 -42.24 -37.40 -28.56
N THR A 324 -42.31 -38.21 -27.51
CA THR A 324 -41.69 -39.53 -27.46
C THR A 324 -42.37 -40.40 -28.53
N LYS A 325 -41.67 -40.70 -29.63
CA LYS A 325 -42.08 -41.75 -30.56
C LYS A 325 -41.84 -43.09 -29.87
N MET A 326 -42.91 -43.79 -29.49
CA MET A 326 -42.84 -45.23 -29.22
C MET A 326 -42.82 -45.98 -30.55
N VAL A 327 -41.89 -46.93 -30.67
CA VAL A 327 -41.80 -47.96 -31.70
C VAL A 327 -42.63 -49.16 -31.27
#